data_AF-A0A496XDD1-F1
#
_entry.id   AF-A0A496XDD1-F1
#
_cell.length_a   1.000
_cell.length_b   1.000
_cell.length_c   1.000
_cell.angle_alpha   90.00
_cell.angle_beta   90.00
_cell.angle_gamma   90.00
#
_symmetry.space_group_name_H-M   'P 1'
#
loop_
_entity.id
_entity.type
_entity.pdbx_description
1 polymer ?
#
loop_
_entity_poly.entity_id
_entity_poly.type
_entity_poly.pdbx_seq_one_letter_code
_entity_poly.pdbx_strand_id
1 'polypeptide(L)'
;DGAAWLRRLAVRGIQAIQVSFGEGLMNSSRIETLLMIASGVLWLVMIGLAGTGHWLAALYVLLGLLLIYGVLGSSHKGRFDLRLVAFPALVWIVMWAAAFGLGNHYAEVFAGHRPDFTILGFHPSFAAIIVLFWVVPTLLMAFGFEAVKDRWLSQERWDDFVRHMHDAASEDADEEGPA
;
A
#
# COMPACT_ATOMS: atom_id res chain seq x y z
N ASP A 1 11.90 -12.08 29.70
CA ASP A 1 11.94 -10.67 29.24
C ASP A 1 12.52 -10.43 27.84
N GLY A 2 12.06 -11.15 26.80
CA GLY A 2 12.44 -10.87 25.40
C GLY A 2 11.54 -9.87 24.68
N ALA A 3 10.26 -9.83 25.02
CA ALA A 3 9.26 -8.99 24.34
C ALA A 3 9.45 -7.47 24.59
N ALA A 4 9.92 -7.11 25.79
CA ALA A 4 10.18 -5.72 26.16
C ALA A 4 11.43 -5.14 25.47
N TRP A 5 12.36 -5.99 25.06
CA TRP A 5 13.56 -5.58 24.31
C TRP A 5 13.20 -5.34 22.83
N LEU A 6 12.39 -6.22 22.22
CA LEU A 6 11.89 -6.05 20.85
C LEU A 6 11.03 -4.79 20.69
N ARG A 7 10.15 -4.49 21.66
CA ARG A 7 9.37 -3.23 21.65
C ARG A 7 10.27 -2.00 21.72
N ARG A 8 11.34 -2.03 22.53
CA ARG A 8 12.27 -0.90 22.66
C ARG A 8 13.14 -0.71 21.40
N LEU A 9 13.55 -1.80 20.76
CA LEU A 9 14.27 -1.75 19.50
C LEU A 9 13.38 -1.19 18.38
N ALA A 10 12.12 -1.63 18.31
CA ALA A 10 11.13 -1.12 17.35
C ALA A 10 10.87 0.38 17.55
N VAL A 11 10.65 0.84 18.79
CA VAL A 11 10.41 2.26 19.09
C VAL A 11 11.63 3.13 18.80
N ARG A 12 12.85 2.66 19.12
CA ARG A 12 14.09 3.41 18.84
C ARG A 12 14.43 3.44 17.36
N GLY A 13 14.17 2.35 16.62
CA GLY A 13 14.27 2.34 15.16
C GLY A 13 13.30 3.33 14.52
N ILE A 14 12.06 3.38 15.02
CA ILE A 14 11.04 4.34 14.57
C ILE A 14 11.45 5.79 14.88
N GLN A 15 12.02 6.06 16.07
CA GLN A 15 12.49 7.40 16.44
C GLN A 15 13.72 7.87 15.65
N ALA A 16 14.66 6.98 15.36
CA ALA A 16 15.84 7.31 14.55
C ALA A 16 15.45 7.68 13.10
N ILE A 17 14.45 6.98 12.55
CA ILE A 17 13.85 7.31 11.24
C ILE A 17 13.08 8.65 11.32
N GLN A 18 12.50 8.99 12.47
CA GLN A 18 11.75 10.21 12.72
C GLN A 18 12.59 11.49 12.64
N VAL A 19 13.84 11.45 13.12
CA VAL A 19 14.72 12.62 13.17
C VAL A 19 15.39 12.87 11.82
N SER A 20 15.67 11.82 11.04
CA SER A 20 16.35 11.96 9.74
C SER A 20 15.45 12.50 8.62
N PHE A 21 14.13 12.56 8.80
CA PHE A 21 13.16 13.00 7.77
C PHE A 21 12.52 14.38 8.05
N GLY A 22 13.05 15.13 9.01
CA GLY A 22 12.45 16.38 9.52
C GLY A 22 12.79 17.69 8.78
N GLU A 23 13.71 17.72 7.82
CA GLU A 23 14.23 18.98 7.25
C GLU A 23 14.01 19.13 5.74
N GLY A 24 12.76 19.15 5.28
CA GLY A 24 12.48 19.37 3.84
C GLY A 24 11.08 19.89 3.55
N LEU A 25 10.72 21.09 4.02
CA LEU A 25 9.49 21.77 3.62
C LEU A 25 9.65 22.39 2.22
N MET A 26 9.57 21.56 1.18
CA MET A 26 9.22 22.01 -0.17
C MET A 26 7.69 22.09 -0.30
N ASN A 27 7.17 23.15 -0.93
CA ASN A 27 5.73 23.40 -1.12
C ASN A 27 4.97 22.14 -1.60
N SER A 28 4.02 21.64 -0.79
CA SER A 28 3.23 20.43 -1.04
C SER A 28 2.62 20.36 -2.45
N SER A 29 2.19 21.51 -3.00
CA SER A 29 1.62 21.62 -4.35
C SER A 29 2.62 21.29 -5.48
N ARG A 30 3.91 21.60 -5.32
CA ARG A 30 4.92 21.29 -6.34
C ARG A 30 5.22 19.79 -6.38
N ILE A 31 5.28 19.14 -5.22
CA ILE A 31 5.52 17.70 -5.12
C ILE A 31 4.36 16.94 -5.77
N GLU A 32 3.12 17.32 -5.46
CA GLU A 32 1.93 16.73 -6.07
C GLU A 32 1.94 16.87 -7.60
N THR A 33 2.26 18.07 -8.11
CA THR A 33 2.39 18.31 -9.55
C THR A 33 3.46 17.43 -10.19
N LEU A 34 4.62 17.30 -9.55
CA LEU A 34 5.70 16.45 -10.04
C LEU A 34 5.31 14.97 -10.04
N LEU A 35 4.62 14.49 -8.99
CA LEU A 35 4.12 13.12 -8.91
C LEU A 35 3.07 12.83 -10.00
N MET A 36 2.17 13.77 -10.27
CA MET A 36 1.21 13.65 -11.36
C MET A 36 1.92 13.54 -12.73
N ILE A 37 2.88 14.42 -13.02
CA ILE A 37 3.66 14.36 -14.27
C ILE A 37 4.42 13.03 -14.36
N ALA A 38 5.11 12.63 -13.28
CA ALA A 38 5.86 11.38 -13.23
C ALA A 38 4.95 10.17 -13.47
N SER A 39 3.75 10.14 -12.89
CA SER A 39 2.77 9.06 -13.12
C SER A 39 2.34 8.97 -14.59
N GLY A 40 2.08 10.11 -15.24
CA GLY A 40 1.75 10.14 -16.67
C GLY A 40 2.87 9.59 -17.54
N VAL A 41 4.12 9.96 -17.25
CA VAL A 41 5.30 9.44 -17.96
C VAL A 41 5.47 7.94 -17.74
N LEU A 42 5.41 7.47 -16.49
CA LEU A 42 5.54 6.05 -16.15
C LEU A 42 4.46 5.20 -16.82
N TRP A 43 3.24 5.71 -16.95
CA TRP A 43 2.15 5.03 -17.63
C TRP A 43 2.45 4.84 -19.13
N LEU A 44 2.96 5.87 -19.81
CA LEU A 44 3.39 5.76 -21.21
C LEU A 44 4.55 4.78 -21.38
N VAL A 45 5.53 4.82 -20.48
CA VAL A 45 6.67 3.88 -20.48
C VAL A 45 6.17 2.44 -20.29
N MET A 46 5.26 2.20 -19.35
CA MET A 46 4.66 0.89 -19.11
C MET A 46 3.99 0.34 -20.36
N ILE A 47 3.19 1.16 -21.07
CA ILE A 47 2.53 0.74 -22.30
C ILE A 47 3.52 0.45 -23.41
N GLY A 48 4.55 1.30 -23.57
CA GLY A 48 5.60 1.06 -24.56
C GLY A 48 6.35 -0.24 -24.31
N LEU A 49 6.69 -0.54 -23.05
CA LEU A 49 7.33 -1.80 -22.67
C LEU A 49 6.43 -3.00 -22.91
N ALA A 50 5.15 -2.92 -22.52
CA ALA A 50 4.19 -3.99 -22.75
C ALA A 50 3.98 -4.26 -24.25
N GLY A 51 3.83 -3.20 -25.06
CA GLY A 51 3.63 -3.29 -26.50
C GLY A 51 4.83 -3.83 -27.28
N THR A 52 6.04 -3.69 -26.74
CA THR A 52 7.28 -4.23 -27.34
C THR A 52 7.63 -5.64 -26.84
N GLY A 53 6.76 -6.27 -26.06
CA GLY A 53 6.97 -7.62 -25.52
C GLY A 53 7.80 -7.68 -24.23
N HIS A 54 8.26 -6.55 -23.69
CA HIS A 54 8.96 -6.45 -22.41
C HIS A 54 7.97 -6.45 -21.23
N TRP A 55 7.08 -7.44 -21.18
CA TRP A 55 5.96 -7.50 -20.25
C TRP A 55 6.40 -7.50 -18.78
N LEU A 56 7.49 -8.19 -18.44
CA LEU A 56 8.00 -8.22 -17.07
C LEU A 56 8.51 -6.84 -16.62
N ALA A 57 9.22 -6.13 -17.50
CA ALA A 57 9.68 -4.78 -17.23
C ALA A 57 8.48 -3.83 -17.03
N ALA A 58 7.43 -3.98 -17.86
CA ALA A 58 6.19 -3.22 -17.70
C ALA A 58 5.52 -3.48 -16.34
N LEU A 59 5.52 -4.72 -15.84
CA LEU A 59 4.99 -5.04 -14.50
C LEU A 59 5.78 -4.36 -13.37
N TYR A 60 7.11 -4.27 -13.48
CA TYR A 60 7.88 -3.52 -12.48
C TYR A 60 7.64 -2.01 -12.55
N VAL A 61 7.44 -1.46 -13.75
CA VAL A 61 7.02 -0.05 -13.91
C VAL A 61 5.65 0.18 -13.29
N LEU A 62 4.71 -0.75 -13.44
CA LEU A 62 3.40 -0.71 -12.80
C LEU A 62 3.52 -0.66 -11.26
N LEU A 63 4.45 -1.41 -10.66
CA LEU A 63 4.68 -1.34 -9.21
C LEU A 63 5.13 0.06 -8.76
N GLY A 64 6.02 0.69 -9.53
CA GLY A 64 6.43 2.08 -9.28
C GLY A 64 5.26 3.06 -9.41
N LEU A 65 4.40 2.86 -10.42
CA LEU A 65 3.20 3.66 -10.63
C LEU A 65 2.21 3.54 -9.47
N LEU A 66 1.99 2.32 -8.97
CA LEU A 66 1.14 2.04 -7.81
C LEU A 66 1.67 2.72 -6.55
N LEU A 67 2.99 2.78 -6.35
CA LEU A 67 3.60 3.52 -5.24
C LEU A 67 3.30 5.02 -5.35
N ILE A 68 3.42 5.62 -6.54
CA ILE A 68 3.10 7.04 -6.76
C ILE A 68 1.62 7.30 -6.47
N TYR A 69 0.71 6.44 -6.95
CA TYR A 69 -0.71 6.58 -6.65
C TYR A 69 -1.01 6.39 -5.15
N GLY A 70 -0.33 5.47 -4.47
CA GLY A 70 -0.46 5.30 -3.02
C GLY A 70 -0.02 6.56 -2.27
N VAL A 71 1.09 7.18 -2.67
CA VAL A 71 1.57 8.44 -2.09
C VAL A 71 0.57 9.58 -2.35
N LEU A 72 0.14 9.74 -3.60
CA LEU A 72 -0.81 10.77 -4.00
C LEU A 72 -2.17 10.61 -3.28
N GLY A 73 -2.68 9.38 -3.18
CA GLY A 73 -3.93 9.05 -2.48
C GLY A 73 -3.84 9.17 -0.96
N SER A 74 -2.64 9.07 -0.37
CA SER A 74 -2.41 9.33 1.05
C SER A 74 -2.31 10.81 1.43
N SER A 75 -2.28 11.71 0.43
CA SER A 75 -2.26 13.15 0.63
C SER A 75 -3.65 13.67 0.97
N HIS A 76 -3.87 14.10 2.22
CA HIS A 76 -5.10 14.80 2.62
C HIS A 76 -4.75 16.08 3.39
N LYS A 77 -5.24 17.23 2.91
CA LYS A 77 -5.00 18.58 3.48
C LYS A 77 -3.51 18.87 3.75
N GLY A 78 -2.62 18.48 2.84
CA GLY A 78 -1.18 18.80 2.89
C GLY A 78 -0.37 18.04 3.94
N ARG A 79 -0.95 17.03 4.60
CA ARG A 79 -0.24 16.14 5.53
C ARG A 79 -0.19 14.73 4.95
N PHE A 80 0.99 14.31 4.50
CA PHE A 80 1.26 12.94 4.12
C PHE A 80 1.39 12.08 5.38
N ASP A 81 0.35 11.34 5.77
CA ASP A 81 0.49 10.32 6.82
C ASP A 81 0.92 8.98 6.21
N LEU A 82 2.13 8.98 5.65
CA LEU A 82 2.78 7.79 5.10
C LEU A 82 2.93 6.68 6.16
N ARG A 83 2.84 7.01 7.46
CA ARG A 83 3.14 6.05 8.54
C ARG A 83 2.05 5.00 8.75
N LEU A 84 0.81 5.25 8.35
CA LEU A 84 -0.27 4.27 8.48
C LEU A 84 -0.31 3.27 7.31
N VAL A 85 0.18 3.68 6.13
CA VAL A 85 0.02 2.89 4.89
C VAL A 85 1.36 2.37 4.35
N ALA A 86 2.48 3.04 4.61
CA ALA A 86 3.76 2.68 3.99
C ALA A 86 4.27 1.31 4.42
N PHE A 87 4.09 0.89 5.68
CA PHE A 87 4.59 -0.43 6.10
C PHE A 87 3.85 -1.58 5.40
N PRO A 88 2.50 -1.67 5.43
CA PRO A 88 1.79 -2.69 4.66
C PRO A 88 2.02 -2.56 3.15
N ALA A 89 1.99 -1.34 2.61
CA ALA A 89 2.14 -1.11 1.17
C ALA A 89 3.54 -1.46 0.64
N LEU A 90 4.61 -1.17 1.38
CA LEU A 90 5.97 -1.53 0.97
C LEU A 90 6.17 -3.04 0.99
N VAL A 91 5.72 -3.71 2.05
CA VAL A 91 5.80 -5.18 2.09
C VAL A 91 4.98 -5.77 0.94
N TRP A 92 3.79 -5.24 0.69
CA TRP A 92 2.95 -5.63 -0.44
C TRP A 92 3.65 -5.47 -1.81
N ILE A 93 4.29 -4.33 -2.05
CA ILE A 93 5.06 -4.09 -3.29
C ILE A 93 6.21 -5.10 -3.44
N VAL A 94 6.96 -5.35 -2.37
CA VAL A 94 8.06 -6.34 -2.38
C VAL A 94 7.53 -7.74 -2.69
N MET A 95 6.40 -8.11 -2.10
CA MET A 95 5.76 -9.40 -2.37
C MET A 95 5.31 -9.54 -3.81
N TRP A 96 4.71 -8.49 -4.40
CA TRP A 96 4.32 -8.50 -5.80
C TRP A 96 5.52 -8.54 -6.75
N ALA A 97 6.58 -7.80 -6.44
CA ALA A 97 7.83 -7.87 -7.20
C ALA A 97 8.39 -9.30 -7.20
N ALA A 98 8.42 -9.94 -6.03
CA ALA A 98 8.83 -11.34 -5.91
C ALA A 98 7.89 -12.28 -6.67
N ALA A 99 6.57 -12.06 -6.63
CA ALA A 99 5.59 -12.84 -7.36
C ALA A 99 5.83 -12.78 -8.87
N PHE A 100 6.05 -11.60 -9.43
CA PHE A 100 6.33 -11.43 -10.86
C PHE A 100 7.66 -12.07 -11.26
N GLY A 101 8.72 -11.86 -10.46
CA GLY A 101 10.03 -12.46 -10.69
C GLY A 101 10.01 -13.99 -10.67
N LEU A 102 9.42 -14.58 -9.62
CA LEU A 102 9.29 -16.04 -9.47
C LEU A 102 8.34 -16.63 -10.51
N GLY A 103 7.24 -15.94 -10.81
CA GLY A 103 6.30 -16.31 -11.86
C GLY A 103 6.99 -16.41 -13.22
N ASN A 104 7.78 -15.39 -13.59
CA ASN A 104 8.56 -15.40 -14.82
C ASN A 104 9.62 -16.50 -14.81
N HIS A 105 10.39 -16.62 -13.72
CA HIS A 105 11.44 -17.63 -13.60
C HIS A 105 10.88 -19.05 -13.83
N TYR A 106 9.79 -19.42 -13.17
CA TYR A 106 9.19 -20.73 -13.38
C TYR A 106 8.51 -20.87 -14.75
N ALA A 107 7.98 -19.79 -15.33
CA ALA A 107 7.43 -19.82 -16.69
C ALA A 107 8.53 -20.11 -17.73
N GLU A 108 9.72 -19.54 -17.56
CA GLU A 108 10.88 -19.79 -18.42
C GLU A 108 11.46 -21.18 -18.22
N VAL A 109 11.66 -21.61 -16.97
CA VAL A 109 12.22 -22.94 -16.65
C VAL A 109 11.34 -24.06 -17.21
N PHE A 110 10.01 -23.88 -17.17
CA PHE A 110 9.05 -24.87 -17.68
C PHE A 110 8.51 -24.49 -19.07
N ALA A 111 9.21 -23.62 -19.82
CA ALA A 111 8.80 -23.27 -21.17
C ALA A 111 8.78 -24.53 -22.06
N GLY A 112 7.60 -24.85 -22.58
CA GLY A 112 7.39 -25.99 -23.47
C GLY A 112 7.38 -27.36 -22.80
N HIS A 113 7.49 -27.45 -21.47
CA HIS A 113 7.53 -28.72 -20.75
C HIS A 113 6.65 -28.66 -19.49
N ARG A 114 6.03 -29.79 -19.11
CA ARG A 114 5.21 -29.84 -17.90
C ARG A 114 6.10 -29.93 -16.66
N PRO A 115 5.81 -29.21 -15.56
CA PRO A 115 6.57 -29.36 -14.32
C PRO A 115 6.49 -30.76 -13.74
N ASP A 116 7.61 -31.23 -13.19
CA ASP A 116 7.70 -32.52 -12.48
C ASP A 116 6.98 -32.48 -11.11
N PHE A 117 6.67 -31.29 -10.61
CA PHE A 117 5.99 -31.08 -9.34
C PHE A 117 4.94 -29.97 -9.46
N THR A 118 3.96 -30.01 -8.56
CA THR A 118 2.97 -28.94 -8.41
C THR A 118 3.03 -28.38 -7.00
N ILE A 119 2.63 -27.12 -6.85
CA ILE A 119 2.51 -26.47 -5.55
C ILE A 119 1.02 -26.24 -5.32
N LEU A 120 0.45 -26.91 -4.33
CA LEU A 120 -1.01 -26.87 -4.05
C LEU A 120 -1.87 -27.25 -5.28
N GLY A 121 -1.36 -28.12 -6.16
CA GLY A 121 -2.02 -28.53 -7.40
C GLY A 121 -1.86 -27.54 -8.57
N PHE A 122 -1.14 -26.43 -8.37
CA PHE A 122 -0.88 -25.44 -9.41
C PHE A 122 0.49 -25.60 -10.06
N HIS A 123 0.59 -25.10 -11.30
CA HIS A 123 1.87 -24.87 -11.96
C HIS A 123 2.74 -23.94 -11.08
N PRO A 124 4.05 -24.20 -10.89
CA PRO A 124 4.89 -23.42 -9.97
C PRO A 124 4.87 -21.91 -10.23
N SER A 125 4.85 -21.48 -11.50
CA SER A 125 4.70 -20.05 -11.85
C SER A 125 3.39 -19.44 -11.36
N PHE A 126 2.28 -20.16 -11.51
CA PHE A 126 0.97 -19.69 -11.05
C PHE A 126 0.85 -19.75 -9.52
N ALA A 127 1.42 -20.78 -8.90
CA ALA A 127 1.47 -20.90 -7.45
C ALA A 127 2.23 -19.73 -6.81
N ALA A 128 3.34 -19.30 -7.40
CA ALA A 128 4.08 -18.13 -6.95
C ALA A 128 3.20 -16.88 -6.92
N ILE A 129 2.38 -16.67 -7.97
CA ILE A 129 1.39 -15.58 -7.99
C ILE A 129 0.35 -15.79 -6.89
N ILE A 130 -0.33 -16.93 -6.81
CA ILE A 130 -1.37 -17.14 -5.78
C ILE A 130 -0.84 -16.94 -4.35
N VAL A 131 0.34 -17.46 -4.03
CA VAL A 131 0.88 -17.35 -2.68
C VAL A 131 1.34 -15.92 -2.37
N LEU A 132 2.16 -15.33 -3.25
CA LEU A 132 2.83 -14.06 -2.95
C LEU A 132 2.03 -12.82 -3.34
N PHE A 133 1.09 -12.94 -4.29
CA PHE A 133 0.21 -11.85 -4.70
C PHE A 133 -1.09 -11.82 -3.91
N TRP A 134 -1.63 -13.00 -3.56
CA TRP A 134 -2.92 -13.14 -2.88
C TRP A 134 -2.76 -13.53 -1.42
N VAL A 135 -2.36 -14.77 -1.14
CA VAL A 135 -2.50 -15.35 0.21
C VAL A 135 -1.72 -14.54 1.25
N VAL A 136 -0.42 -14.33 1.04
CA VAL A 136 0.40 -13.64 2.04
C VAL A 136 0.02 -12.15 2.14
N PRO A 137 -0.14 -11.39 1.03
CA PRO A 137 -0.65 -10.03 1.09
C PRO A 137 -1.97 -9.86 1.83
N THR A 138 -2.97 -10.70 1.56
CA THR A 138 -4.28 -10.61 2.21
C THR A 138 -4.16 -10.85 3.71
N LEU A 139 -3.41 -11.87 4.13
CA LEU A 139 -3.15 -12.13 5.54
C LEU A 139 -2.39 -10.99 6.20
N LEU A 140 -1.33 -10.49 5.54
CA LEU A 140 -0.51 -9.41 6.06
C LEU A 140 -1.30 -8.11 6.19
N MET A 141 -2.15 -7.79 5.21
CA MET A 141 -3.05 -6.64 5.30
C MET A 141 -4.04 -6.81 6.45
N ALA A 142 -4.64 -8.00 6.62
CA ALA A 142 -5.53 -8.28 7.74
C ALA A 142 -4.84 -8.10 9.10
N PHE A 143 -3.65 -8.66 9.28
CA PHE A 143 -2.85 -8.48 10.50
C PHE A 143 -2.35 -7.05 10.67
N GLY A 144 -1.96 -6.38 9.59
CA GLY A 144 -1.50 -5.00 9.59
C GLY A 144 -2.59 -4.03 10.02
N PHE A 145 -3.82 -4.21 9.53
CA PHE A 145 -4.97 -3.42 9.96
C PHE A 145 -5.32 -3.67 11.42
N GLU A 146 -5.29 -4.91 11.89
CA GLU A 146 -5.51 -5.24 13.30
C GLU A 146 -4.45 -4.60 14.20
N ALA A 147 -3.17 -4.66 13.82
CA ALA A 147 -2.07 -4.09 14.59
C ALA A 147 -2.11 -2.55 14.67
N VAL A 148 -2.76 -1.89 13.70
CA VAL A 148 -2.88 -0.43 13.62
C VAL A 148 -4.32 0.04 13.91
N LYS A 149 -5.20 -0.88 14.35
CA LYS A 149 -6.62 -0.60 14.58
C LYS A 149 -6.85 0.59 15.49
N ASP A 150 -6.02 0.76 16.53
CA ASP A 150 -6.18 1.82 17.52
C ASP A 150 -5.88 3.22 16.93
N ARG A 151 -5.16 3.30 15.80
CA ARG A 151 -4.89 4.57 15.09
C ARG A 151 -5.93 4.89 14.03
N TRP A 152 -6.54 3.87 13.43
CA TRP A 152 -7.54 3.99 12.35
C TRP A 152 -8.97 4.06 12.89
N LEU A 153 -9.32 3.20 13.85
CA LEU A 153 -10.63 3.06 14.50
C LEU A 153 -10.48 3.31 16.00
N SER A 154 -10.01 4.50 16.40
CA SER A 154 -10.07 4.84 17.81
C SER A 154 -11.52 5.06 18.20
N GLN A 155 -12.00 4.34 19.22
CA GLN A 155 -13.37 4.45 19.72
C GLN A 155 -13.75 5.90 20.03
N GLU A 156 -12.83 6.65 20.62
CA GLU A 156 -12.99 8.08 20.90
C GLU A 156 -13.30 8.94 19.64
N ARG A 157 -12.68 8.61 18.50
CA ARG A 157 -12.88 9.36 17.24
C ARG A 157 -14.16 8.93 16.53
N TRP A 158 -14.59 7.69 16.77
CA TRP A 158 -15.89 7.18 16.33
C TRP A 158 -17.03 7.82 17.13
N ASP A 159 -16.89 7.87 18.45
CA ASP A 159 -17.87 8.48 19.35
C ASP A 159 -18.02 9.99 19.06
N ASP A 160 -16.91 10.69 18.81
CA ASP A 160 -16.92 12.07 18.35
C ASP A 160 -17.66 12.25 17.02
N PHE A 161 -17.44 11.36 16.05
CA PHE A 161 -18.13 11.40 14.76
C PHE A 161 -19.64 11.18 14.91
N VAL A 162 -20.04 10.16 15.67
CA VAL A 162 -21.46 9.86 15.92
C VAL A 162 -22.15 11.02 16.62
N ARG A 163 -21.48 11.65 17.58
CA ARG A 163 -21.96 12.84 18.28
C ARG A 163 -22.19 14.01 17.33
N HIS A 164 -21.23 14.32 16.45
CA HIS A 164 -21.41 15.39 15.45
C HIS A 164 -22.57 15.12 14.49
N MET A 165 -22.81 13.86 14.09
CA MET A 165 -23.99 13.55 13.25
C MET A 165 -25.30 13.70 14.01
N HIS A 166 -25.33 13.37 15.30
CA HIS A 166 -26.52 13.57 16.13
C HIS A 166 -26.81 15.06 16.31
N ASP A 167 -25.77 15.86 16.60
CA ASP A 167 -25.89 17.31 16.78
C ASP A 167 -26.35 17.98 15.48
N ALA A 168 -25.75 17.62 14.33
CA ALA A 168 -26.16 18.14 13.01
C ALA A 168 -27.60 17.74 12.65
N ALA A 169 -28.00 16.50 12.93
CA ALA A 169 -29.37 16.05 12.69
C ALA A 169 -30.40 16.72 13.61
N SER A 170 -30.00 17.11 14.83
CA SER A 170 -30.86 17.89 15.73
C SER A 170 -30.96 19.36 15.31
N GLU A 171 -29.89 19.96 14.81
CA GLU A 171 -29.90 21.34 14.29
C GLU A 171 -30.80 21.44 13.04
N ASP A 172 -30.73 20.48 12.12
CA ASP A 172 -31.62 20.41 10.95
C ASP A 172 -33.11 20.22 11.35
N ALA A 173 -33.38 19.49 12.43
CA ALA A 173 -34.74 19.27 12.93
C ALA A 173 -35.32 20.48 13.67
N ASP A 174 -34.48 21.31 14.29
CA ASP A 174 -34.87 22.55 14.96
C ASP A 174 -35.08 23.70 13.95
N GLU A 175 -34.38 23.71 12.81
CA GLU A 175 -34.60 24.67 11.71
C GLU A 175 -35.89 24.38 10.89
N GLU A 176 -36.38 23.13 10.87
CA GLU A 176 -37.66 22.74 10.24
C GLU A 176 -38.88 22.79 11.19
N GLY A 177 -38.74 23.38 12.39
CA GLY A 177 -39.86 23.60 13.33
C GLY A 177 -40.99 24.47 12.77
N PRO A 178 -42.26 24.24 13.18
CA PRO A 178 -43.46 24.40 12.35
C PRO A 178 -43.73 25.85 11.92
N ALA A 179 -43.96 26.03 10.61
CA ALA A 179 -44.50 27.26 10.00
C ALA A 179 -45.94 27.57 10.45
#